data_AF-A0A386HKE6-F1
#
_entry.id   AF-A0A386HKE6-F1
#
_cell.length_a   1.000
_cell.length_b   1.000
_cell.length_c   1.000
_cell.angle_alpha   90.00
_cell.angle_beta   90.00
_cell.angle_gamma   90.00
#
_symmetry.space_group_name_H-M   'P 1'
#
loop_
_entity.id
_entity.type
_entity.pdbx_description
1 polymer ?
#
loop_
_entity_poly.entity_id
_entity_poly.type
_entity_poly.pdbx_seq_one_letter_code
_entity_poly.pdbx_strand_id
1 'polypeptide(L)'
;MKKVFVAAASLLLLFTACSKSDNPSPPDNNVVIQGKWTGDFYVKTGFKNGVAIAQKDSTLNGIIKKSVFNFKKTEANDSIVGTLNDGTTMIKGTYQLKSNDSIYVNMMVDFAQNGMLTSAVPQSIDIAGTADITSSKLTITENKKEAVEIGGEMADSTVAVYSFIKATN
;
A
#
# COMPACT_ATOMS: atom_id res chain seq x y z
N MET A 1 16.28 -49.74 57.03
CA MET A 1 17.38 -48.74 57.00
C MET A 1 16.92 -47.56 56.15
N LYS A 2 17.29 -46.35 56.60
CA LYS A 2 17.25 -45.03 55.95
C LYS A 2 15.90 -44.47 55.48
N LYS A 3 15.50 -43.45 56.25
CA LYS A 3 14.52 -42.40 55.96
C LYS A 3 14.96 -41.59 54.73
N VAL A 4 14.00 -41.15 53.92
CA VAL A 4 13.95 -39.75 53.45
C VAL A 4 12.52 -39.27 53.60
N PHE A 5 12.36 -38.26 54.44
CA PHE A 5 11.18 -37.41 54.57
C PHE A 5 11.43 -36.14 53.75
N VAL A 6 10.39 -35.27 53.74
CA VAL A 6 10.37 -33.84 53.34
C VAL A 6 9.78 -33.68 51.94
N ALA A 7 8.72 -32.91 51.70
CA ALA A 7 7.76 -32.15 52.52
C ALA A 7 6.53 -31.93 51.62
N ALA A 8 5.29 -32.03 52.12
CA ALA A 8 4.44 -30.90 52.52
C ALA A 8 4.41 -29.76 51.46
N ALA A 9 3.27 -29.23 51.03
CA ALA A 9 2.06 -29.01 51.78
C ALA A 9 0.90 -28.57 50.86
N SER A 10 -0.30 -28.66 51.45
CA SER A 10 -1.42 -27.70 51.33
C SER A 10 -2.10 -27.50 49.98
N LEU A 11 -3.26 -28.17 49.87
CA LEU A 11 -4.55 -27.63 49.45
C LEU A 11 -4.61 -26.09 49.34
N LEU A 12 -4.97 -25.58 48.16
CA LEU A 12 -5.84 -24.41 48.04
C LEU A 12 -6.81 -24.67 46.87
N LEU A 13 -8.09 -24.79 47.21
CA LEU A 13 -9.19 -24.66 46.27
C LEU A 13 -9.19 -23.22 45.75
N LEU A 14 -9.07 -23.04 44.44
CA LEU A 14 -9.48 -21.81 43.77
C LEU A 14 -10.47 -22.17 42.65
N PHE A 15 -11.73 -21.87 42.90
CA PHE A 15 -12.67 -21.55 41.85
C PHE A 15 -12.20 -20.25 41.20
N THR A 16 -11.79 -20.32 39.93
CA THR A 16 -11.70 -19.13 39.08
C THR A 16 -12.71 -19.28 37.96
N ALA A 17 -13.85 -18.61 38.16
CA ALA A 17 -14.68 -18.16 37.05
C ALA A 17 -13.85 -17.15 36.24
N CYS A 18 -13.35 -17.56 35.07
CA CYS A 18 -12.91 -16.60 34.06
C CYS A 18 -14.16 -16.11 33.33
N SER A 19 -14.78 -15.11 33.94
CA SER A 19 -15.67 -14.17 33.26
C SER A 19 -14.94 -13.54 32.07
N LYS A 20 -15.69 -13.31 30.99
CA LYS A 20 -15.26 -12.68 29.73
C LYS A 20 -14.23 -13.50 28.95
N SER A 21 -14.74 -14.01 27.83
CA SER A 21 -13.97 -14.18 26.60
C SER A 21 -13.30 -12.83 26.29
N ASP A 22 -12.12 -12.60 26.85
CA ASP A 22 -11.11 -11.74 26.26
C ASP A 22 -10.59 -12.52 25.05
N ASN A 23 -11.42 -12.63 24.02
CA ASN A 23 -10.86 -12.78 22.69
C ASN A 23 -10.16 -11.44 22.47
N PRO A 24 -8.81 -11.39 22.40
CA PRO A 24 -8.17 -10.15 22.03
C PRO A 24 -8.77 -9.78 20.67
N SER A 25 -9.49 -8.65 20.63
CA SER A 25 -9.84 -8.03 19.37
C SER A 25 -8.56 -8.00 18.54
N PRO A 26 -8.61 -8.35 17.23
CA PRO A 26 -7.45 -8.20 16.37
C PRO A 26 -6.87 -6.80 16.61
N PRO A 27 -5.54 -6.65 16.71
CA PRO A 27 -4.94 -5.34 16.88
C PRO A 27 -5.57 -4.43 15.83
N ASP A 28 -6.16 -3.34 16.32
CA ASP A 28 -6.79 -2.33 15.49
C ASP A 28 -5.67 -1.79 14.60
N ASN A 29 -5.56 -2.32 13.39
CA ASN A 29 -4.56 -1.93 12.38
C ASN A 29 -4.95 -0.54 11.83
N ASN A 30 -5.14 0.42 12.75
CA ASN A 30 -5.39 1.84 12.54
C ASN A 30 -4.18 2.56 11.93
N VAL A 31 -3.34 1.87 11.16
CA VAL A 31 -2.34 2.54 10.35
C VAL A 31 -3.09 3.22 9.23
N VAL A 32 -3.25 4.51 9.42
CA VAL A 32 -4.10 5.30 8.55
C VAL A 32 -3.26 5.98 7.46
N ILE A 33 -3.62 5.66 6.22
CA ILE A 33 -2.98 6.13 4.98
C ILE A 33 -3.00 7.65 4.83
N GLN A 34 -3.78 8.37 5.62
CA GLN A 34 -3.86 9.82 5.54
C GLN A 34 -2.54 10.53 5.85
N GLY A 35 -2.35 11.68 5.20
CA GLY A 35 -1.18 12.53 5.34
C GLY A 35 -0.41 12.68 4.04
N LYS A 36 0.77 13.31 4.16
CA LYS A 36 1.67 13.60 3.05
C LYS A 36 2.63 12.43 2.84
N TRP A 37 2.77 12.02 1.59
CA TRP A 37 3.61 10.92 1.12
C TRP A 37 4.40 11.36 -0.10
N THR A 38 5.54 10.72 -0.31
CA THR A 38 6.38 10.89 -1.47
C THR A 38 6.49 9.57 -2.19
N GLY A 39 6.24 9.54 -3.49
CA GLY A 39 6.49 8.35 -4.30
C GLY A 39 7.99 8.05 -4.35
N ASP A 40 8.37 6.81 -4.10
CA ASP A 40 9.76 6.38 -3.98
C ASP A 40 10.22 5.62 -5.22
N PHE A 41 9.53 4.52 -5.54
CA PHE A 41 9.82 3.73 -6.73
C PHE A 41 8.59 3.00 -7.28
N TYR A 42 8.68 2.70 -8.58
CA TYR A 42 7.82 1.79 -9.30
C TYR A 42 8.67 0.73 -10.02
N VAL A 43 8.32 -0.54 -9.86
CA VAL A 43 8.97 -1.67 -10.53
C VAL A 43 7.90 -2.54 -11.15
N LYS A 44 7.98 -2.79 -12.46
CA LYS A 44 7.21 -3.80 -13.17
C LYS A 44 8.12 -4.98 -13.52
N THR A 45 7.67 -6.19 -13.30
CA THR A 45 8.40 -7.41 -13.66
C THR A 45 7.46 -8.36 -14.37
N GLY A 46 7.83 -8.79 -15.57
CA GLY A 46 7.13 -9.83 -16.30
C GLY A 46 7.65 -11.20 -15.93
N PHE A 47 6.80 -12.22 -16.00
CA PHE A 47 7.18 -13.61 -15.83
C PHE A 47 6.68 -14.42 -17.02
N LYS A 48 7.58 -15.17 -17.64
CA LYS A 48 7.26 -16.11 -18.72
C LYS A 48 7.75 -17.49 -18.31
N ASN A 49 6.85 -18.46 -18.20
CA ASN A 49 7.14 -19.80 -17.69
C ASN A 49 7.92 -19.78 -16.34
N GLY A 50 7.61 -18.84 -15.46
CA GLY A 50 8.31 -18.66 -14.17
C GLY A 50 9.67 -17.95 -14.23
N VAL A 51 10.16 -17.59 -15.43
CA VAL A 51 11.40 -16.81 -15.60
C VAL A 51 11.07 -15.32 -15.58
N ALA A 52 11.77 -14.56 -14.74
CA ALA A 52 11.58 -13.12 -14.63
C ALA A 52 12.24 -12.38 -15.81
N ILE A 53 11.47 -11.48 -16.43
CA ILE A 53 11.93 -10.50 -17.40
C ILE A 53 11.74 -9.13 -16.75
N ALA A 54 12.85 -8.49 -16.41
CA ALA A 54 12.83 -7.21 -15.72
C ALA A 54 12.71 -6.07 -16.74
N GLN A 55 11.63 -5.30 -16.66
CA GLN A 55 11.55 -4.02 -17.36
C GLN A 55 11.11 -2.94 -16.39
N LYS A 56 12.03 -2.03 -16.11
CA LYS A 56 11.67 -0.80 -15.42
C LYS A 56 10.91 0.08 -16.41
N ASP A 57 9.64 0.32 -16.15
CA ASP A 57 8.86 1.29 -16.91
C ASP A 57 9.27 2.69 -16.46
N SER A 58 10.14 3.29 -17.28
CA SER A 58 10.77 4.59 -17.03
C SER A 58 9.78 5.74 -17.03
N THR A 59 8.67 5.61 -17.76
CA THR A 59 7.67 6.67 -17.91
C THR A 59 6.88 6.81 -16.61
N LEU A 60 6.24 5.73 -16.15
CA LEU A 60 5.49 5.74 -14.89
C LEU A 60 6.40 5.95 -13.69
N ASN A 61 7.61 5.38 -13.71
CA ASN A 61 8.59 5.65 -12.67
C ASN A 61 9.03 7.13 -12.67
N GLY A 62 9.12 7.78 -13.84
CA GLY A 62 9.39 9.21 -13.95
C GLY A 62 8.26 10.07 -13.38
N ILE A 63 7.01 9.60 -13.47
CA ILE A 63 5.82 10.28 -12.92
C ILE A 63 5.70 10.07 -11.41
N ILE A 64 5.91 8.86 -10.90
CA ILE A 64 5.65 8.55 -9.48
C ILE A 64 6.81 8.96 -8.58
N LYS A 65 8.06 8.76 -9.04
CA LYS A 65 9.24 8.99 -8.22
C LYS A 65 9.39 10.47 -7.87
N LYS A 66 9.52 10.76 -6.57
CA LYS A 66 9.61 12.09 -5.94
C LYS A 66 8.35 12.95 -6.01
N SER A 67 7.27 12.44 -6.60
CA SER A 67 5.98 13.13 -6.58
C SER A 67 5.40 13.12 -5.19
N VAL A 68 4.69 14.19 -4.83
CA VAL A 68 4.11 14.37 -3.51
C VAL A 68 2.62 14.06 -3.59
N PHE A 69 2.13 13.23 -2.68
CA PHE A 69 0.74 12.81 -2.59
C PHE A 69 0.22 13.12 -1.19
N ASN A 70 -0.96 13.71 -1.09
CA ASN A 70 -1.64 13.96 0.17
C ASN A 70 -2.96 13.18 0.17
N PHE A 71 -2.98 12.09 0.93
CA PHE A 71 -4.15 11.24 1.09
C PHE A 71 -5.03 11.83 2.18
N LYS A 72 -6.30 12.08 1.86
CA LYS A 72 -7.28 12.69 2.76
C LYS A 72 -8.50 11.82 2.87
N LYS A 73 -9.00 11.65 4.10
CA LYS A 73 -10.35 11.12 4.32
C LYS A 73 -11.36 12.22 4.05
N THR A 74 -12.40 11.94 3.29
CA THR A 74 -13.52 12.89 3.15
C THR A 74 -14.84 12.19 3.44
N GLU A 75 -15.90 12.97 3.62
CA GLU A 75 -17.24 12.46 3.92
C GLU A 75 -17.87 11.69 2.75
N ALA A 76 -17.49 12.03 1.51
CA ALA A 76 -18.05 11.44 0.30
C ALA A 76 -17.16 10.34 -0.29
N ASN A 77 -15.85 10.61 -0.42
CA ASN A 77 -14.85 9.67 -0.93
C ASN A 77 -13.44 10.04 -0.46
N ASP A 78 -12.65 9.04 -0.11
CA ASP A 78 -11.24 9.18 0.18
C ASP A 78 -10.51 9.74 -1.05
N SER A 79 -9.76 10.83 -0.87
CA SER A 79 -9.21 11.66 -1.95
C SER A 79 -7.69 11.77 -1.92
N ILE A 80 -7.09 11.95 -3.09
CA ILE A 80 -5.68 12.20 -3.27
C ILE A 80 -5.53 13.57 -3.91
N VAL A 81 -4.67 14.41 -3.34
CA VAL A 81 -4.20 15.64 -3.99
C VAL A 81 -2.68 15.65 -3.94
N GLY A 82 -2.03 15.99 -5.03
CA GLY A 82 -0.59 15.93 -5.11
C GLY A 82 0.00 16.83 -6.17
N THR A 83 1.31 16.71 -6.32
CA THR A 83 2.10 17.40 -7.34
C THR A 83 3.13 16.43 -7.87
N LEU A 84 3.35 16.41 -9.18
CA LEU A 84 4.43 15.63 -9.77
C LEU A 84 5.80 16.14 -9.32
N ASN A 85 6.84 15.38 -9.64
CA ASN A 85 8.22 15.73 -9.31
C ASN A 85 8.75 17.00 -10.01
N ASP A 86 8.03 17.53 -10.98
CA ASP A 86 8.29 18.85 -11.59
C ASP A 86 7.88 20.03 -10.68
N GLY A 87 7.13 19.75 -9.61
CA GLY A 87 6.66 20.74 -8.65
C GLY A 87 5.54 21.64 -9.16
N THR A 88 5.02 21.44 -10.38
CA THR A 88 4.02 22.32 -11.02
C THR A 88 2.80 21.57 -11.52
N THR A 89 2.94 20.31 -11.95
CA THR A 89 1.83 19.51 -12.46
C THR A 89 1.02 18.94 -11.30
N MET A 90 -0.29 19.19 -11.30
CA MET A 90 -1.19 18.79 -10.22
C MET A 90 -1.72 17.37 -10.41
N ILE A 91 -1.84 16.64 -9.30
CA ILE A 91 -2.47 15.32 -9.25
C ILE A 91 -3.74 15.44 -8.43
N LYS A 92 -4.85 14.92 -8.93
CA LYS A 92 -6.11 14.77 -8.17
C LYS A 92 -6.64 13.37 -8.36
N GLY A 93 -7.23 12.78 -7.34
CA GLY A 93 -7.70 11.41 -7.45
C GLY A 93 -8.54 10.98 -6.27
N THR A 94 -8.90 9.71 -6.30
CA THR A 94 -9.58 9.01 -5.21
C THR A 94 -8.81 7.77 -4.82
N TYR A 95 -9.01 7.32 -3.59
CA TYR A 95 -8.55 6.00 -3.16
C TYR A 95 -9.65 5.31 -2.39
N GLN A 96 -9.58 3.99 -2.34
CA GLN A 96 -10.43 3.17 -1.51
C GLN A 96 -9.60 2.04 -0.92
N LEU A 97 -9.53 1.98 0.41
CA LEU A 97 -9.00 0.83 1.13
C LEU A 97 -10.15 -0.14 1.43
N LYS A 98 -10.00 -1.39 1.03
CA LYS A 98 -10.98 -2.47 1.23
C LYS A 98 -10.54 -3.38 2.38
N SER A 99 -11.49 -4.13 2.94
CA SER A 99 -11.34 -4.94 4.17
C SER A 99 -10.36 -6.11 4.10
N ASN A 100 -9.72 -6.34 2.96
CA ASN A 100 -8.77 -7.43 2.70
C ASN A 100 -7.38 -6.88 2.32
N ASP A 101 -7.05 -5.71 2.85
CA ASP A 101 -5.86 -4.94 2.53
C ASP A 101 -5.73 -4.66 1.02
N SER A 102 -6.81 -4.75 0.24
CA SER A 102 -6.78 -4.33 -1.15
C SER A 102 -7.01 -2.84 -1.23
N ILE A 103 -6.19 -2.15 -2.01
CA ILE A 103 -6.37 -0.74 -2.30
C ILE A 103 -6.64 -0.55 -3.78
N TYR A 104 -7.55 0.38 -4.07
CA TYR A 104 -7.72 0.93 -5.40
C TYR A 104 -7.40 2.41 -5.32
N VAL A 105 -6.49 2.87 -6.17
CA VAL A 105 -6.08 4.26 -6.30
C VAL A 105 -6.33 4.68 -7.73
N ASN A 106 -7.20 5.67 -7.93
CA ASN A 106 -7.44 6.29 -9.21
C ASN A 106 -6.87 7.71 -9.16
N MET A 107 -5.87 7.99 -9.98
CA MET A 107 -5.25 9.31 -10.09
C MET A 107 -5.50 9.89 -11.47
N MET A 108 -5.86 11.16 -11.50
CA MET A 108 -5.95 12.00 -12.68
C MET A 108 -4.79 12.99 -12.62
N VAL A 109 -3.92 12.94 -13.63
CA VAL A 109 -2.84 13.90 -13.78
C VAL A 109 -3.37 15.05 -14.62
N ASP A 110 -3.61 16.20 -13.95
CA ASP A 110 -3.97 17.45 -14.60
C ASP A 110 -2.66 18.11 -15.09
N PHE A 111 -2.33 17.97 -16.38
CA PHE A 111 -1.23 18.71 -17.01
C PHE A 111 -1.60 20.20 -17.11
N ALA A 112 -1.37 20.94 -16.03
CA ALA A 112 -1.48 22.39 -16.02
C ALA A 112 -0.12 22.99 -16.42
N GLN A 113 -0.02 23.53 -17.64
CA GLN A 113 1.03 24.52 -17.93
C GLN A 113 0.50 25.89 -17.55
N ASN A 114 1.25 26.60 -16.69
CA ASN A 114 0.99 28.02 -16.36
C ASN A 114 -0.44 28.30 -15.84
N GLY A 115 -1.01 27.38 -15.06
CA GLY A 115 -2.33 27.59 -14.44
C GLY A 115 -3.53 27.49 -15.39
N MET A 116 -3.32 27.21 -16.68
CA MET A 116 -4.38 26.81 -17.60
C MET A 116 -4.36 25.29 -17.76
N LEU A 117 -5.52 24.65 -17.61
CA LEU A 117 -5.71 23.25 -17.98
C LEU A 117 -5.39 23.14 -19.46
N THR A 118 -4.24 22.55 -19.80
CA THR A 118 -3.95 22.28 -21.21
C THR A 118 -4.88 21.17 -21.67
N SER A 119 -5.36 21.26 -22.90
CA SER A 119 -6.27 20.29 -23.55
C SER A 119 -5.67 18.87 -23.71
N ALA A 120 -4.60 18.54 -22.97
CA ALA A 120 -4.11 17.19 -22.85
C ALA A 120 -5.20 16.35 -22.17
N VAL A 121 -5.62 15.28 -22.82
CA VAL A 121 -6.51 14.27 -22.23
C VAL A 121 -5.93 13.88 -20.87
N PRO A 122 -6.68 14.05 -19.77
CA PRO A 122 -6.20 13.65 -18.45
C PRO A 122 -5.73 12.19 -18.52
N GLN A 123 -4.48 11.95 -18.13
CA GLN A 123 -4.01 10.57 -18.02
C GLN A 123 -4.49 10.03 -16.68
N SER A 124 -5.33 9.00 -16.77
CA SER A 124 -5.74 8.24 -15.59
C SER A 124 -4.67 7.19 -15.28
N ILE A 125 -4.24 7.16 -14.02
CA ILE A 125 -3.37 6.13 -13.48
C ILE A 125 -4.20 5.36 -12.45
N ASP A 126 -4.59 4.15 -12.83
CA ASP A 126 -5.25 3.20 -11.95
C ASP A 126 -4.23 2.24 -11.34
N ILE A 127 -4.22 2.16 -10.01
CA ILE A 127 -3.40 1.21 -9.27
C ILE A 127 -4.34 0.37 -8.41
N ALA A 128 -4.40 -0.92 -8.68
CA ALA A 128 -5.18 -1.88 -7.92
C ALA A 128 -4.27 -2.99 -7.40
N GLY A 129 -4.23 -3.21 -6.09
CA GLY A 129 -3.35 -4.24 -5.54
C GLY A 129 -3.52 -4.46 -4.05
N THR A 130 -2.70 -5.36 -3.51
CA THR A 130 -2.59 -5.57 -2.06
C THR A 130 -1.70 -4.49 -1.47
N ALA A 131 -2.17 -3.82 -0.43
CA ALA A 131 -1.50 -2.76 0.31
C ALA A 131 -0.85 -3.32 1.58
N ASP A 132 0.41 -2.97 1.81
CA ASP A 132 1.07 -3.09 3.11
C ASP A 132 1.34 -1.67 3.64
N ILE A 133 0.75 -1.34 4.79
CA ILE A 133 0.74 0.01 5.33
C ILE A 133 1.36 0.01 6.73
N THR A 134 2.42 0.80 6.88
CA THR A 134 3.07 1.12 8.15
C THR A 134 2.96 2.62 8.42
N SER A 135 3.41 3.06 9.59
CA SER A 135 3.40 4.49 9.95
C SER A 135 4.24 5.37 9.02
N SER A 136 5.21 4.80 8.29
CA SER A 136 6.15 5.53 7.44
C SER A 136 6.20 5.05 5.99
N LYS A 137 5.59 3.91 5.66
CA LYS A 137 5.66 3.30 4.33
C LYS A 137 4.32 2.70 3.91
N LEU A 138 3.94 2.96 2.67
CA LEU A 138 2.83 2.33 1.96
C LEU A 138 3.42 1.60 0.74
N THR A 139 3.17 0.31 0.65
CA THR A 139 3.55 -0.50 -0.52
C THR A 139 2.28 -1.07 -1.15
N ILE A 140 2.11 -0.90 -2.45
CA ILE A 140 1.01 -1.50 -3.22
C ILE A 140 1.60 -2.51 -4.19
N THR A 141 1.15 -3.76 -4.12
CA THR A 141 1.56 -4.84 -5.01
C THR A 141 0.40 -5.21 -5.93
N GLU A 142 0.52 -4.87 -7.20
CA GLU A 142 -0.40 -5.26 -8.25
C GLU A 142 0.09 -6.56 -8.91
N ASN A 143 -0.79 -7.55 -9.01
CA ASN A 143 -0.52 -8.82 -9.68
C ASN A 143 -1.48 -8.97 -10.85
N LYS A 144 -0.96 -9.11 -12.07
CA LYS A 144 -1.77 -9.43 -13.26
C LYS A 144 -1.37 -10.79 -13.79
N LYS A 145 -2.35 -11.65 -14.05
CA LYS A 145 -2.17 -12.97 -14.68
C LYS A 145 -2.76 -12.94 -16.08
N GLU A 146 -2.22 -12.07 -16.92
CA GLU A 146 -2.62 -11.94 -18.31
C GLU A 146 -1.40 -11.70 -19.18
N ALA A 147 -1.55 -11.96 -20.48
CA ALA A 147 -0.48 -11.77 -21.45
C ALA A 147 -0.19 -10.28 -21.60
N VAL A 148 0.97 -9.83 -21.10
CA VAL A 148 1.39 -8.42 -21.16
C VAL A 148 2.70 -8.34 -21.92
N GLU A 149 2.76 -7.46 -22.92
CA GLU A 149 4.00 -7.17 -23.63
C GLU A 149 4.92 -6.32 -22.74
N ILE A 150 6.14 -6.83 -22.54
CA ILE A 150 7.21 -6.21 -21.75
C ILE A 150 8.50 -6.36 -22.54
N GLY A 151 9.08 -5.23 -22.94
CA GLY A 151 10.37 -5.20 -23.64
C GLY A 151 10.39 -5.95 -24.98
N GLY A 152 9.24 -6.04 -25.66
CA GLY A 152 9.08 -6.81 -26.90
C GLY A 152 8.84 -8.31 -26.68
N GLU A 153 8.68 -8.76 -25.44
CA GLU A 153 8.32 -10.14 -25.10
C GLU A 153 6.96 -10.23 -24.41
N MET A 154 6.21 -11.30 -24.68
CA MET A 154 4.97 -11.60 -23.98
C MET A 154 5.26 -12.32 -22.66
N ALA A 155 4.90 -11.69 -21.55
CA ALA A 155 4.89 -12.30 -20.22
C ALA A 155 3.52 -12.92 -19.91
N ASP A 156 3.49 -14.09 -19.27
CA ASP A 156 2.25 -14.78 -18.84
C ASP A 156 1.61 -14.13 -17.61
N SER A 157 2.43 -13.40 -16.85
CA SER A 157 1.98 -12.62 -15.70
C SER A 157 2.93 -11.47 -15.42
N THR A 158 2.46 -10.47 -14.68
CA THR A 158 3.25 -9.32 -14.27
C THR A 158 3.01 -8.98 -12.82
N VAL A 159 4.07 -8.53 -12.15
CA VAL A 159 4.00 -7.92 -10.82
C VAL A 159 4.44 -6.47 -10.94
N ALA A 160 3.65 -5.56 -10.36
CA ALA A 160 3.98 -4.15 -10.22
C ALA A 160 4.01 -3.77 -8.74
N VAL A 161 5.07 -3.08 -8.31
CA VAL A 161 5.22 -2.61 -6.93
C VAL A 161 5.33 -1.10 -6.91
N TYR A 162 4.47 -0.46 -6.12
CA TYR A 162 4.43 0.98 -5.89
C TYR A 162 4.80 1.24 -4.43
N SER A 163 5.81 2.08 -4.18
CA SER A 163 6.25 2.42 -2.83
C SER A 163 6.10 3.91 -2.58
N PHE A 164 5.50 4.26 -1.45
CA PHE A 164 5.35 5.62 -0.96
C PHE A 164 5.94 5.72 0.45
N ILE A 165 6.70 6.78 0.68
CA ILE A 165 7.31 7.08 1.98
C ILE A 165 6.57 8.27 2.59
N LYS A 166 6.15 8.14 3.84
CA LYS A 166 5.46 9.22 4.54
C LYS A 166 6.44 10.36 4.74
N ALA A 167 6.04 11.58 4.38
CA ALA A 167 6.86 12.75 4.64
C ALA A 167 6.92 12.97 6.16
N THR A 168 8.12 12.97 6.72
CA THR A 168 8.36 13.45 8.09
C THR A 168 8.29 14.97 8.07
N ASN A 169 7.41 15.53 8.92
CA ASN A 169 7.32 16.97 9.16
C ASN A 169 8.61 17.51 9.79
#